data_AF-A0A347ZR27-F1
#
_entry.id   AF-A0A347ZR27-F1
#
_cell.length_a   1.000
_cell.length_b   1.000
_cell.length_c   1.000
_cell.angle_alpha   90.00
_cell.angle_beta   90.00
_cell.angle_gamma   90.00
#
_symmetry.space_group_name_H-M   'P 1'
#
loop_
_entity.id
_entity.type
_entity.pdbx_description
1 polymer ?
#
loop_
_entity_poly.entity_id
_entity_poly.type
_entity_poly.pdbx_seq_one_letter_code
_entity_poly.pdbx_strand_id
1 'polypeptide(L)'
;MESERPLTFADEVRAVPGGEHLDRCYSCGTCVSRCLIQQKLEPDYNPRRLLRMVMLEMREEAFQSPTTWLCSACDLCYSACPQEIHISSVINAVKHLAVKAGYKPVIQSAKVNAQTCVGCGLCEQACPYEAITLEKTNVPFRGKELTIAQVNAEKCMACGLCASVCRSTSIELSTAAPSEEFIEDIHSWMMKQRREVAA
;
A
#
# COMPACT_ATOMS: atom_id res chain seq x y z
N MET A 1 27.79 -3.25 -32.54
CA MET A 1 26.83 -4.36 -32.51
C MET A 1 26.18 -4.34 -31.15
N GLU A 2 25.08 -3.59 -31.04
CA GLU A 2 24.22 -3.62 -29.85
C GLU A 2 23.62 -5.02 -29.80
N SER A 3 24.13 -5.87 -28.91
CA SER A 3 23.58 -7.20 -28.68
C SER A 3 22.23 -7.01 -28.00
N GLU A 4 21.12 -7.33 -28.68
CA GLU A 4 19.77 -7.41 -28.10
C GLU A 4 19.74 -8.47 -26.99
N ARG A 5 20.16 -8.08 -25.79
CA ARG A 5 19.98 -8.86 -24.58
C ARG A 5 18.47 -8.88 -24.27
N PRO A 6 17.89 -10.03 -23.90
CA PRO A 6 16.50 -10.07 -23.47
C PRO A 6 16.29 -9.15 -22.26
N LEU A 7 15.22 -8.36 -22.28
CA LEU A 7 14.81 -7.50 -21.17
C LEU A 7 14.66 -8.33 -19.90
N THR A 8 15.41 -7.97 -18.86
CA THR A 8 15.35 -8.66 -17.58
C THR A 8 14.37 -7.98 -16.62
N PHE A 9 13.98 -8.67 -15.55
CA PHE A 9 13.12 -8.11 -14.51
C PHE A 9 13.72 -6.85 -13.87
N ALA A 10 15.04 -6.83 -13.66
CA ALA A 10 15.72 -5.62 -13.22
C ALA A 10 15.63 -4.47 -14.25
N ASP A 11 15.62 -4.75 -15.55
CA ASP A 11 15.43 -3.74 -16.59
C ASP A 11 14.01 -3.16 -16.54
N GLU A 12 13.00 -4.02 -16.35
CA GLU A 12 11.61 -3.59 -16.19
C GLU A 12 11.42 -2.68 -14.96
N VAL A 13 12.00 -3.05 -13.81
CA VAL A 13 11.92 -2.22 -12.60
C VAL A 13 12.58 -0.87 -12.81
N ARG A 14 13.74 -0.83 -13.48
CA ARG A 14 14.44 0.44 -13.79
C ARG A 14 13.68 1.32 -14.78
N ALA A 15 12.83 0.74 -15.61
CA ALA A 15 11.99 1.48 -16.56
C ALA A 15 10.77 2.14 -15.90
N VAL A 16 10.38 1.72 -14.69
CA VAL A 16 9.30 2.35 -13.93
C VAL A 16 9.83 3.60 -13.20
N PRO A 17 9.11 4.74 -13.23
CA PRO A 17 9.53 5.95 -12.54
C PRO A 17 9.85 5.72 -11.07
N GLY A 18 11.05 6.13 -10.64
CA GLY A 18 11.56 5.93 -9.28
C GLY A 18 12.31 4.61 -9.05
N GLY A 19 12.36 3.72 -10.06
CA GLY A 19 13.11 2.45 -10.02
C GLY A 19 14.55 2.55 -10.57
N GLU A 20 14.96 3.70 -11.09
CA GLU A 20 16.17 3.89 -11.92
C GLU A 20 17.47 3.52 -11.18
N HIS A 21 17.49 3.69 -9.86
CA HIS A 21 18.66 3.53 -9.00
C HIS A 21 18.80 2.14 -8.35
N LEU A 22 18.04 1.15 -8.81
CA LEU A 22 18.04 -0.22 -8.28
C LEU A 22 19.45 -0.84 -8.15
N ASP A 23 20.28 -0.63 -9.16
CA ASP A 23 21.61 -1.24 -9.34
C ASP A 23 22.69 -0.69 -8.39
N ARG A 24 22.45 0.47 -7.78
CA ARG A 24 23.39 1.08 -6.80
C ARG A 24 23.38 0.37 -5.45
N CYS A 25 22.43 -0.53 -5.20
CA CYS A 25 22.28 -1.18 -3.89
C CYS A 25 23.36 -2.24 -3.65
N TYR A 26 24.39 -1.91 -2.85
CA TYR A 26 25.39 -2.89 -2.41
C TYR A 26 24.97 -3.68 -1.15
N SER A 27 23.70 -3.58 -0.73
CA SER A 27 23.12 -4.40 0.35
C SER A 27 23.66 -4.13 1.77
N CYS A 28 23.94 -2.87 2.14
CA CYS A 28 24.38 -2.51 3.50
C CYS A 28 23.37 -2.83 4.62
N GLY A 29 22.06 -2.74 4.33
CA GLY A 29 21.00 -3.02 5.30
C GLY A 29 20.53 -1.84 6.17
N THR A 30 21.04 -0.62 6.00
CA THR A 30 20.60 0.54 6.82
C THR A 30 19.11 0.87 6.65
N CYS A 31 18.54 0.60 5.48
CA CYS A 31 17.11 0.74 5.23
C CYS A 31 16.27 -0.20 6.12
N VAL A 32 16.77 -1.40 6.39
CA VAL A 32 16.13 -2.41 7.25
C VAL A 32 16.15 -1.93 8.69
N SER A 33 17.31 -1.45 9.17
CA SER A 33 17.45 -0.97 10.54
C SER A 33 16.65 0.29 10.84
N ARG A 34 16.26 1.08 9.84
CA ARG A 34 15.45 2.30 10.03
C ARG A 34 13.96 2.09 9.82
N CYS A 35 13.55 0.96 9.24
CA CYS A 35 12.16 0.71 8.89
C CYS A 35 11.31 0.34 10.13
N LEU A 36 10.23 1.09 10.35
CA LEU A 36 9.29 0.79 11.45
C LEU A 36 8.48 -0.49 11.18
N ILE A 37 8.19 -0.82 9.91
CA ILE A 37 7.47 -2.05 9.57
C ILE A 37 8.28 -3.27 10.01
N GLN A 38 9.57 -3.31 9.66
CA GLN A 38 10.47 -4.38 10.10
C GLN A 38 10.58 -4.47 11.62
N GLN A 39 10.66 -3.33 12.29
CA GLN A 39 10.90 -3.30 13.75
C GLN A 39 9.65 -3.59 14.58
N LYS A 40 8.45 -3.30 14.07
CA LYS A 40 7.23 -3.23 14.88
C LYS A 40 6.06 -4.03 14.34
N LEU A 41 6.06 -4.39 13.05
CA LEU A 41 4.91 -5.02 12.40
C LEU A 41 5.24 -6.38 11.82
N GLU A 42 6.20 -6.46 10.91
CA GLU A 42 6.50 -7.67 10.12
C GLU A 42 8.01 -7.92 10.12
N PRO A 43 8.53 -8.85 10.95
CA PRO A 43 9.96 -9.15 11.06
C PRO A 43 10.62 -9.71 9.79
N ASP A 44 9.86 -10.17 8.81
CA ASP A 44 10.39 -10.59 7.51
C ASP A 44 10.44 -9.47 6.46
N TYR A 45 9.95 -8.26 6.79
CA TYR A 45 9.99 -7.08 5.92
C TYR A 45 11.42 -6.61 5.65
N ASN A 46 11.95 -6.91 4.47
CA ASN A 46 13.35 -6.66 4.19
C ASN A 46 13.57 -6.08 2.79
N PRO A 47 13.63 -4.74 2.66
CA PRO A 47 13.91 -4.07 1.39
C PRO A 47 15.17 -4.56 0.68
N ARG A 48 16.23 -4.87 1.44
CA ARG A 48 17.48 -5.39 0.89
C ARG A 48 17.27 -6.76 0.22
N ARG A 49 16.48 -7.65 0.84
CA ARG A 49 16.13 -8.95 0.23
C ARG A 49 15.32 -8.74 -1.05
N LEU A 50 14.33 -7.84 -1.04
CA LEU A 50 13.51 -7.55 -2.21
C LEU A 50 14.34 -7.03 -3.40
N LEU A 51 15.17 -6.01 -3.18
CA LEU A 51 16.05 -5.49 -4.23
C LEU A 51 16.98 -6.58 -4.78
N ARG A 52 17.46 -7.48 -3.92
CA ARG A 52 18.28 -8.61 -4.36
C ARG A 52 17.48 -9.63 -5.17
N MET A 53 16.22 -9.93 -4.81
CA MET A 53 15.34 -10.80 -5.59
C MET A 53 15.11 -10.25 -7.00
N VAL A 54 14.92 -8.93 -7.13
CA VAL A 54 14.80 -8.27 -8.44
C VAL A 54 16.06 -8.50 -9.28
N MET A 55 17.25 -8.26 -8.72
CA MET A 55 18.52 -8.46 -9.42
C MET A 55 18.84 -9.92 -9.77
N LEU A 56 18.20 -10.87 -9.09
CA LEU A 56 18.35 -12.31 -9.31
C LEU A 56 17.23 -12.89 -10.20
N GLU A 57 16.39 -12.04 -10.80
CA GLU A 57 15.30 -12.47 -11.69
C GLU A 57 14.23 -13.33 -10.97
N MET A 58 14.13 -13.22 -9.65
CA MET A 58 13.17 -13.94 -8.79
C MET A 58 11.83 -13.18 -8.73
N ARG A 59 11.12 -13.15 -9.86
CA ARG A 59 9.92 -12.33 -10.04
C ARG A 59 8.77 -12.74 -9.14
N GLU A 60 8.42 -14.02 -9.13
CA GLU A 60 7.25 -14.51 -8.39
C GLU A 60 7.42 -14.32 -6.88
N GLU A 61 8.62 -14.58 -6.37
CA GLU A 61 8.99 -14.39 -4.97
C GLU A 61 9.00 -12.91 -4.59
N ALA A 62 9.50 -12.04 -5.47
CA ALA A 62 9.44 -10.59 -5.27
C ALA A 62 7.99 -10.12 -5.19
N PHE A 63 7.11 -10.58 -6.09
CA PHE A 63 5.70 -10.19 -6.11
C PHE A 63 4.90 -10.70 -4.92
N GLN A 64 5.26 -11.86 -4.36
CA GLN A 64 4.60 -12.40 -3.17
C GLN A 64 5.17 -11.86 -1.85
N SER A 65 6.36 -11.25 -1.88
CA SER A 65 7.02 -10.77 -0.68
C SER A 65 6.17 -9.75 0.08
N PRO A 66 6.05 -9.86 1.42
CA PRO A 66 5.40 -8.82 2.23
C PRO A 66 6.08 -7.45 2.07
N THR A 67 7.37 -7.43 1.70
CA THR A 67 8.13 -6.20 1.45
C THR A 67 7.53 -5.36 0.32
N THR A 68 7.00 -6.02 -0.71
CA THR A 68 6.36 -5.37 -1.87
C THR A 68 5.07 -4.66 -1.51
N TRP A 69 4.33 -5.19 -0.53
CA TRP A 69 2.98 -4.75 -0.23
C TRP A 69 2.86 -3.85 1.00
N LEU A 70 3.76 -4.01 1.98
CA LEU A 70 3.67 -3.30 3.25
C LEU A 70 4.40 -1.95 3.28
N CYS A 71 5.22 -1.64 2.27
CA CYS A 71 5.96 -0.38 2.25
C CYS A 71 5.02 0.83 2.31
N SER A 72 5.22 1.69 3.31
CA SER A 72 4.41 2.90 3.50
C SER A 72 4.89 4.11 2.71
N ALA A 73 5.97 3.98 1.92
CA ALA A 73 6.60 5.09 1.19
C ALA A 73 6.89 6.34 2.06
N CYS A 74 7.31 6.13 3.32
CA CYS A 74 7.62 7.20 4.27
C CYS A 74 9.05 7.79 4.15
N ASP A 75 9.90 7.20 3.31
CA ASP A 75 11.26 7.65 3.00
C ASP A 75 12.25 7.79 4.18
N LEU A 76 11.91 7.29 5.36
CA LEU A 76 12.86 7.20 6.48
C LEU A 76 14.15 6.46 6.11
N CYS A 77 14.06 5.50 5.18
CA CYS A 77 15.19 4.74 4.67
C CYS A 77 16.11 5.53 3.71
N TYR A 78 15.60 6.55 3.03
CA TYR A 78 16.36 7.33 2.05
C TYR A 78 17.48 8.12 2.74
N SER A 79 17.15 8.85 3.81
CA SER A 79 18.12 9.61 4.62
C SER A 79 19.26 8.76 5.21
N ALA A 80 19.04 7.44 5.31
CA ALA A 80 20.00 6.50 5.86
C ALA A 80 20.78 5.73 4.76
N CYS A 81 20.43 5.91 3.49
CA CYS A 81 21.03 5.17 2.38
C CYS A 81 22.35 5.83 1.96
N PRO A 82 23.51 5.16 2.12
CA PRO A 82 24.80 5.71 1.70
C PRO A 82 24.97 5.78 0.17
N GLN A 83 24.00 5.30 -0.60
CA GLN A 83 23.98 5.35 -2.07
C GLN A 83 22.83 6.21 -2.59
N GLU A 84 22.12 6.90 -1.69
CA GLU A 84 21.02 7.81 -2.03
C GLU A 84 19.95 7.16 -2.91
N ILE A 85 19.63 5.89 -2.63
CA ILE A 85 18.57 5.17 -3.33
C ILE A 85 17.25 5.47 -2.63
N HIS A 86 16.26 5.97 -3.36
CA HIS A 86 14.86 6.01 -2.91
C HIS A 86 14.28 4.60 -2.91
N ILE A 87 14.63 3.83 -1.87
CA ILE A 87 14.25 2.41 -1.74
C ILE A 87 12.72 2.23 -1.79
N SER A 88 11.96 3.13 -1.18
CA SER A 88 10.51 3.21 -1.28
C SER A 88 10.01 3.28 -2.73
N SER A 89 10.63 4.12 -3.56
CA SER A 89 10.28 4.26 -4.98
C SER A 89 10.60 2.99 -5.77
N VAL A 90 11.74 2.35 -5.50
CA VAL A 90 12.08 1.04 -6.10
C VAL A 90 11.06 -0.03 -5.68
N ILE A 91 10.64 -0.06 -4.41
CA ILE A 91 9.61 -1.01 -3.95
C ILE A 91 8.26 -0.72 -4.63
N ASN A 92 7.87 0.55 -4.75
CA ASN A 92 6.65 0.94 -5.46
C ASN A 92 6.70 0.56 -6.95
N ALA A 93 7.88 0.64 -7.58
CA ALA A 93 8.07 0.15 -8.94
C ALA A 93 7.83 -1.37 -9.05
N VAL A 94 8.35 -2.15 -8.10
CA VAL A 94 8.07 -3.59 -8.03
C VAL A 94 6.58 -3.85 -7.80
N LYS A 95 5.94 -3.10 -6.89
CA LYS A 95 4.49 -3.19 -6.62
C LYS A 95 3.66 -2.90 -7.86
N HIS A 96 4.02 -1.88 -8.64
CA HIS A 96 3.37 -1.54 -9.90
C HIS A 96 3.41 -2.72 -10.88
N LEU A 97 4.58 -3.33 -11.07
CA LEU A 97 4.74 -4.50 -11.92
C LEU A 97 3.97 -5.72 -11.40
N ALA A 98 3.94 -5.93 -10.08
CA ALA A 98 3.19 -7.02 -9.46
C ALA A 98 1.68 -6.88 -9.73
N VAL A 99 1.12 -5.68 -9.55
CA VAL A 99 -0.30 -5.41 -9.86
C VAL A 99 -0.60 -5.59 -11.34
N LYS A 100 0.29 -5.11 -12.23
CA LYS A 100 0.18 -5.33 -13.68
C LYS A 100 0.20 -6.82 -14.06
N ALA A 101 0.93 -7.64 -13.30
CA ALA A 101 0.97 -9.09 -13.44
C ALA A 101 -0.24 -9.82 -12.78
N GLY A 102 -1.20 -9.09 -12.21
CA GLY A 102 -2.42 -9.64 -11.63
C GLY A 102 -2.34 -10.00 -10.14
N TYR A 103 -1.21 -9.71 -9.47
CA TYR A 103 -1.10 -9.87 -8.02
C TYR A 103 -1.92 -8.79 -7.31
N LYS A 104 -2.46 -9.14 -6.14
CA LYS A 104 -3.32 -8.25 -5.37
C LYS A 104 -2.66 -7.85 -4.05
N PRO A 105 -2.83 -6.60 -3.61
CA PRO A 105 -2.38 -6.18 -2.29
C PRO A 105 -3.02 -7.03 -1.19
N VAL A 106 -2.23 -7.35 -0.17
CA VAL A 106 -2.73 -7.97 1.07
C VAL A 106 -3.59 -7.00 1.90
N ILE A 107 -3.27 -5.70 1.80
CA ILE A 107 -4.05 -4.64 2.43
C ILE A 107 -5.22 -4.28 1.53
N GLN A 108 -6.43 -4.29 2.07
CA GLN A 108 -7.61 -3.92 1.29
C GLN A 108 -7.69 -2.41 1.10
N SER A 109 -7.85 -1.98 -0.15
CA SER A 109 -7.99 -0.56 -0.50
C SER A 109 -9.29 0.03 0.06
N ALA A 110 -9.28 1.33 0.33
CA ALA A 110 -10.52 2.06 0.63
C ALA A 110 -11.55 1.89 -0.49
N LYS A 111 -12.83 1.83 -0.12
CA LYS A 111 -13.96 1.68 -1.05
C LYS A 111 -14.88 2.89 -0.92
N VAL A 112 -15.33 3.40 -2.07
CA VAL A 112 -16.27 4.52 -2.15
C VAL A 112 -17.66 3.98 -2.44
N ASN A 113 -18.64 4.34 -1.61
CA ASN A 113 -20.05 4.12 -1.88
C ASN A 113 -20.54 5.14 -2.92
N ALA A 114 -20.68 4.68 -4.17
CA ALA A 114 -21.14 5.48 -5.29
C ALA A 114 -22.58 6.01 -5.12
N GLN A 115 -23.41 5.41 -4.26
CA GLN A 115 -24.78 5.87 -4.03
C GLN A 115 -24.86 7.10 -3.14
N THR A 116 -23.89 7.27 -2.22
CA THR A 116 -23.89 8.39 -1.27
C THR A 116 -22.82 9.44 -1.55
N CYS A 117 -21.78 9.09 -2.34
CA CYS A 117 -20.67 10.01 -2.65
C CYS A 117 -21.17 11.28 -3.35
N VAL A 118 -20.84 12.46 -2.81
CA VAL A 118 -21.27 13.75 -3.41
C VAL A 118 -20.27 14.35 -4.40
N GLY A 119 -19.14 13.68 -4.67
CA GLY A 119 -18.16 14.12 -5.67
C GLY A 119 -17.39 15.41 -5.31
N CYS A 120 -17.28 15.75 -4.02
CA CYS A 120 -16.71 17.06 -3.59
C CYS A 120 -15.19 17.21 -3.71
N GLY A 121 -14.43 16.14 -3.96
CA GLY A 121 -12.98 16.19 -4.18
C GLY A 121 -12.08 16.31 -2.93
N LEU A 122 -12.63 16.47 -1.72
CA LEU A 122 -11.82 16.59 -0.49
C LEU A 122 -10.90 15.38 -0.26
N CYS A 123 -11.37 14.17 -0.58
CA CYS A 123 -10.57 12.94 -0.42
C CYS A 123 -9.43 12.82 -1.43
N GLU A 124 -9.58 13.37 -2.65
CA GLU A 124 -8.53 13.44 -3.66
C GLU A 124 -7.43 14.38 -3.19
N GLN A 125 -7.79 15.60 -2.76
CA GLN A 125 -6.84 16.59 -2.24
C GLN A 125 -6.12 16.13 -0.97
N ALA A 126 -6.82 15.40 -0.10
CA ALA A 126 -6.25 14.92 1.15
C ALA A 126 -5.33 13.71 0.98
N CYS A 127 -5.36 12.98 -0.15
CA CYS A 127 -4.64 11.73 -0.30
C CYS A 127 -3.13 11.97 -0.55
N PRO A 128 -2.23 11.63 0.40
CA PRO A 128 -0.79 11.86 0.21
C PRO A 128 -0.17 10.92 -0.83
N TYR A 129 -0.88 9.86 -1.22
CA TYR A 129 -0.43 8.86 -2.19
C TYR A 129 -1.06 9.06 -3.57
N GLU A 130 -1.89 10.10 -3.77
CA GLU A 130 -2.61 10.35 -5.02
C GLU A 130 -3.38 9.11 -5.51
N ALA A 131 -3.95 8.37 -4.55
CA ALA A 131 -4.65 7.12 -4.80
C ALA A 131 -6.13 7.32 -5.11
N ILE A 132 -6.64 8.56 -5.10
CA ILE A 132 -8.06 8.87 -5.30
C ILE A 132 -8.20 9.89 -6.41
N THR A 133 -9.11 9.63 -7.34
CA THR A 133 -9.46 10.51 -8.46
C THR A 133 -10.97 10.71 -8.55
N LEU A 134 -11.42 11.85 -9.11
CA LEU A 134 -12.83 12.05 -9.45
C LEU A 134 -13.12 11.61 -10.89
N GLU A 135 -14.05 10.68 -11.05
CA GLU A 135 -14.45 10.13 -12.35
C GLU A 135 -15.96 10.26 -12.57
N LYS A 136 -16.35 10.52 -13.82
CA LYS A 136 -17.76 10.51 -14.22
C LYS A 136 -18.19 9.07 -14.50
N THR A 137 -19.21 8.60 -13.80
CA THR A 137 -19.75 7.25 -14.00
C THR A 137 -21.27 7.23 -13.94
N ASN A 138 -21.85 6.15 -14.45
CA ASN A 138 -23.27 5.87 -14.31
C ASN A 138 -23.51 5.12 -13.01
N VAL A 139 -24.33 5.69 -12.12
CA VAL A 139 -24.69 5.07 -10.85
C VAL A 139 -26.15 4.61 -10.92
N PRO A 140 -26.43 3.30 -10.83
CA PRO A 140 -27.79 2.77 -10.92
C PRO A 140 -28.72 3.48 -9.93
N PHE A 141 -29.92 3.84 -10.39
CA PHE A 141 -30.99 4.51 -9.61
C PHE A 141 -30.69 5.93 -9.10
N ARG A 142 -29.47 6.45 -9.30
CA ARG A 142 -29.08 7.81 -8.87
C ARG A 142 -28.93 8.78 -10.03
N GLY A 143 -28.37 8.33 -11.15
CA GLY A 143 -28.20 9.18 -12.33
C GLY A 143 -27.07 8.70 -13.25
N LYS A 144 -27.14 9.16 -14.51
CA LYS A 144 -26.09 8.98 -15.51
C LYS A 144 -25.08 10.13 -15.37
N GLU A 145 -23.80 9.82 -15.55
CA GLU A 145 -22.69 10.80 -15.55
C GLU A 145 -22.47 11.57 -14.23
N LEU A 146 -22.67 10.90 -13.08
CA LEU A 146 -22.33 11.46 -11.78
C LEU A 146 -20.81 11.45 -11.57
N THR A 147 -20.28 12.55 -11.05
CA THR A 147 -18.88 12.61 -10.63
C THR A 147 -18.74 11.99 -9.26
N ILE A 148 -18.00 10.87 -9.16
CA ILE A 148 -17.74 10.16 -7.91
C ILE A 148 -16.25 9.98 -7.70
N ALA A 149 -15.84 9.83 -6.44
CA ALA A 149 -14.46 9.44 -6.12
C ALA A 149 -14.24 7.95 -6.45
N GLN A 150 -13.08 7.64 -7.02
CA GLN A 150 -12.59 6.30 -7.30
C GLN A 150 -11.23 6.11 -6.66
N VAL A 151 -10.97 4.91 -6.14
CA VAL A 151 -9.73 4.58 -5.44
C VAL A 151 -8.88 3.65 -6.30
N ASN A 152 -7.66 4.06 -6.60
CA ASN A 152 -6.64 3.19 -7.19
C ASN A 152 -6.03 2.28 -6.12
N ALA A 153 -6.36 0.98 -6.20
CA ALA A 153 -5.89 -0.03 -5.25
C ALA A 153 -4.37 -0.25 -5.26
N GLU A 154 -3.68 0.06 -6.36
CA GLU A 154 -2.23 -0.03 -6.46
C GLU A 154 -1.53 1.01 -5.57
N LYS A 155 -2.05 2.25 -5.56
CA LYS A 155 -1.48 3.36 -4.80
C LYS A 155 -2.00 3.44 -3.36
N CYS A 156 -3.19 2.90 -3.09
CA CYS A 156 -3.83 2.99 -1.79
C CYS A 156 -3.02 2.26 -0.71
N MET A 157 -2.67 2.97 0.37
CA MET A 157 -2.03 2.41 1.57
C MET A 157 -3.02 2.17 2.73
N ALA A 158 -4.32 2.28 2.48
CA ALA A 158 -5.39 2.09 3.47
C ALA A 158 -5.24 2.90 4.77
N CYS A 159 -4.64 4.10 4.71
CA CYS A 159 -4.36 4.93 5.89
C CYS A 159 -5.60 5.58 6.54
N GLY A 160 -6.75 5.62 5.86
CA GLY A 160 -8.00 6.12 6.42
C GLY A 160 -8.21 7.64 6.38
N LEU A 161 -7.24 8.41 5.92
CA LEU A 161 -7.37 9.87 5.82
C LEU A 161 -8.59 10.28 4.97
N CYS A 162 -8.81 9.59 3.85
CA CYS A 162 -9.97 9.82 2.98
C CYS A 162 -11.33 9.58 3.68
N ALA A 163 -11.43 8.56 4.53
CA ALA A 163 -12.63 8.29 5.31
C ALA A 163 -12.85 9.39 6.36
N SER A 164 -11.78 9.87 7.00
CA SER A 164 -11.88 10.93 8.02
C SER A 164 -12.31 12.29 7.48
N VAL A 165 -11.97 12.61 6.23
CA VAL A 165 -12.38 13.88 5.59
C VAL A 165 -13.70 13.76 4.83
N CYS A 166 -14.27 12.55 4.71
CA CYS A 166 -15.48 12.31 3.94
C CYS A 166 -16.72 12.79 4.70
N ARG A 167 -17.17 14.02 4.43
CA ARG A 167 -18.37 14.61 5.06
C ARG A 167 -19.67 13.85 4.78
N SER A 168 -19.72 13.09 3.68
CA SER A 168 -20.89 12.27 3.33
C SER A 168 -20.77 10.82 3.84
N THR A 169 -19.71 10.49 4.58
CA THR A 169 -19.43 9.14 5.12
C THR A 169 -19.53 8.07 4.03
N SER A 170 -19.09 8.39 2.82
CA SER A 170 -19.19 7.52 1.65
C SER A 170 -17.94 6.69 1.41
N ILE A 171 -16.94 6.77 2.29
CA ILE A 171 -15.67 6.05 2.13
C ILE A 171 -15.45 5.15 3.32
N GLU A 172 -15.24 3.87 3.05
CA GLU A 172 -14.99 2.84 4.05
C GLU A 172 -13.62 2.21 3.83
N LEU A 173 -12.91 1.95 4.92
CA LEU A 173 -11.78 1.03 4.92
C LEU A 173 -12.33 -0.33 5.30
N SER A 174 -12.15 -1.32 4.45
CA SER A 174 -12.48 -2.69 4.81
C SER A 174 -11.37 -3.25 5.71
N THR A 175 -11.48 -2.95 7.00
CA THR A 175 -10.84 -3.77 8.02
C THR A 175 -11.49 -5.15 7.97
N ALA A 176 -10.70 -6.23 8.07
CA ALA A 176 -11.28 -7.53 8.35
C ALA A 176 -12.21 -7.37 9.55
N ALA A 177 -13.47 -7.76 9.42
CA ALA A 177 -14.36 -7.80 10.57
C ALA A 177 -13.66 -8.66 11.64
N PRO A 178 -13.64 -8.22 12.91
CA PRO A 178 -13.14 -9.08 13.97
C PRO A 178 -13.87 -10.43 13.90
N SER A 179 -13.15 -11.53 14.08
CA SER A 179 -13.78 -12.85 14.19
C SER A 179 -14.81 -12.84 15.31
N GLU A 180 -15.87 -13.65 15.20
CA GLU A 180 -16.87 -13.80 16.26
C GLU A 180 -16.20 -14.10 17.62
N GLU A 181 -15.15 -14.92 17.59
CA GLU A 181 -14.31 -15.26 18.75
C GLU A 181 -13.65 -14.01 19.40
N PHE A 182 -13.14 -13.07 18.59
CA PHE A 182 -12.56 -11.84 19.11
C PHE A 182 -13.61 -10.91 19.74
N ILE A 183 -14.83 -10.88 19.18
CA ILE A 183 -15.94 -10.08 19.74
C ILE A 183 -16.36 -10.65 21.10
N GLU A 184 -16.45 -11.97 21.22
CA GLU A 184 -16.77 -12.65 22.48
C GLU A 184 -15.72 -12.39 23.56
N ASP A 185 -14.43 -12.44 23.20
CA ASP A 185 -13.33 -12.14 24.10
C ASP A 185 -13.39 -10.71 24.64
N ILE A 186 -13.62 -9.71 23.76
CA ILE A 186 -13.78 -8.32 24.18
C ILE A 186 -14.98 -8.18 25.11
N HIS A 187 -16.12 -8.79 24.76
CA HIS A 187 -17.33 -8.71 25.58
C HIS A 187 -17.11 -9.31 26.97
N SER A 188 -16.44 -10.47 27.04
CA SER A 188 -16.06 -11.13 28.29
C SER A 188 -15.16 -10.23 29.15
N TRP A 189 -14.12 -9.65 28.55
CA TRP A 189 -13.22 -8.70 29.22
C TRP A 189 -13.98 -7.46 29.75
N MET A 190 -14.86 -6.86 28.95
CA MET A 190 -15.68 -5.70 29.36
C MET A 190 -16.60 -6.05 30.53
N MET A 191 -17.21 -7.23 30.52
CA MET A 191 -18.09 -7.68 31.60
C MET A 191 -17.32 -7.96 32.89
N LYS A 192 -16.08 -8.43 32.79
CA LYS A 192 -15.19 -8.59 33.95
C LYS A 192 -14.83 -7.24 34.59
N GLN A 193 -14.45 -6.24 33.77
CA GLN A 193 -14.17 -4.88 34.23
C GLN A 193 -15.37 -4.25 34.94
N ARG A 194 -16.60 -4.43 34.42
CA ARG A 194 -17.82 -3.93 35.08
C ARG A 194 -18.07 -4.55 36.44
N ARG A 195 -17.69 -5.81 36.66
CA ARG A 195 -17.83 -6.49 37.97
C ARG A 195 -16.79 -6.01 38.97
N GLU A 196 -15.59 -5.66 38.51
CA GLU A 196 -14.51 -5.15 39.36
C GLU A 196 -14.73 -3.70 39.80
N VAL A 197 -15.36 -2.86 38.97
CA VAL A 197 -15.73 -1.47 39.33
C VAL A 197 -17.01 -1.39 40.18
N ALA A 198 -17.84 -2.42 40.16
CA ALA A 198 -19.07 -2.51 40.95
C ALA A 198 -18.88 -3.13 42.35
N ALA A 199 -17.66 -3.54 42.70
CA ALA A 199 -17.25 -4.06 44.01
C ALA A 199 -16.49 -2.99 44.80
#